data_AF-A0A7J7UP00-F1
#
_entry.id   AF-A0A7J7UP00-F1
#
_cell.length_a   1.000
_cell.length_b   1.000
_cell.length_c   1.000
_cell.angle_alpha   90.00
_cell.angle_beta   90.00
_cell.angle_gamma   90.00
#
_symmetry.space_group_name_H-M   'P 1'
#
loop_
_entity.id
_entity.type
_entity.pdbx_description
1 polymer ?
#
loop_
_entity_poly.entity_id
_entity_poly.type
_entity_poly.pdbx_seq_one_letter_code
_entity_poly.pdbx_strand_id
1 'polypeptide(L)'
;MAAPLTARRGAGDAGGRRVLLLPPLLLALLLARPAGALVEGLYCGTWDCYEVLGVSRAASKAEIARAYRQLARRYHPDRYRPEPGDPGPGRTPQSAEEAFLLVATAYETLKVSQAAAELQQYCMQNACKDALLVGVPAGSNPFREPRSCALL
;
A
#
# COMPACT_ATOMS: atom_id res chain seq x y z
N MET A 1 74.50 -2.07 -49.90
CA MET A 1 73.54 -1.13 -50.54
C MET A 1 72.33 -1.07 -49.62
N ALA A 2 72.32 -0.16 -48.64
CA ALA A 2 71.78 1.21 -48.71
C ALA A 2 70.24 1.23 -48.78
N ALA A 3 69.61 1.71 -47.69
CA ALA A 3 68.17 1.86 -47.46
C ALA A 3 67.51 2.88 -48.43
N PRO A 4 66.17 3.02 -48.41
CA PRO A 4 65.65 4.09 -47.54
C PRO A 4 64.28 3.84 -46.86
N LEU A 5 64.26 4.27 -45.60
CA LEU A 5 63.23 5.03 -44.87
C LEU A 5 61.91 5.36 -45.61
N THR A 6 60.79 4.85 -45.11
CA THR A 6 59.48 5.53 -45.14
C THR A 6 58.82 5.35 -43.77
N ALA A 7 58.75 6.42 -42.98
CA ALA A 7 57.59 7.31 -42.85
C ALA A 7 56.63 6.88 -41.74
N ARG A 8 57.00 7.34 -40.54
CA ARG A 8 56.18 7.76 -39.41
C ARG A 8 54.69 8.01 -39.74
N ARG A 9 53.79 7.35 -39.02
CA ARG A 9 52.53 7.96 -38.54
C ARG A 9 52.03 7.21 -37.31
N GLY A 10 52.27 7.82 -36.16
CA GLY A 10 51.51 7.50 -34.96
C GLY A 10 50.07 7.95 -35.16
N ALA A 11 49.13 7.04 -34.91
CA ALA A 11 47.75 7.39 -34.65
C ALA A 11 47.56 7.26 -33.13
N GLY A 12 47.51 8.41 -32.45
CA GLY A 12 47.09 8.46 -31.07
C GLY A 12 45.62 8.03 -30.99
N ASP A 13 45.37 6.94 -30.27
CA ASP A 13 44.02 6.53 -29.91
C ASP A 13 43.53 7.50 -28.84
N ALA A 14 42.78 8.51 -29.29
CA ALA A 14 42.14 9.48 -28.42
C ALA A 14 41.10 8.73 -27.57
N GLY A 15 41.36 8.65 -26.27
CA GLY A 15 40.43 8.18 -25.25
C GLY A 15 39.14 8.99 -25.26
N GLY A 16 38.24 8.65 -26.17
CA GLY A 16 36.88 9.14 -26.20
C GLY A 16 36.14 8.53 -25.03
N ARG A 17 35.86 9.34 -24.01
CA ARG A 17 34.88 9.03 -22.97
C ARG A 17 33.58 8.61 -23.68
N ARG A 18 33.36 7.31 -23.82
CA ARG A 18 32.09 6.75 -24.26
C ARG A 18 31.08 7.05 -23.15
N VAL A 19 30.50 8.24 -23.18
CA VAL A 19 29.29 8.52 -22.43
C VAL A 19 28.28 7.53 -22.99
N LEU A 20 28.03 6.44 -22.26
CA LEU A 20 26.94 5.52 -22.53
C LEU A 20 25.65 6.34 -22.35
N LEU A 21 25.26 7.05 -23.40
CA LEU A 21 23.91 7.57 -23.54
C LEU A 21 23.02 6.33 -23.60
N LEU A 22 22.46 5.94 -22.45
CA LEU A 22 21.42 4.93 -22.41
C LEU A 22 20.40 5.34 -23.48
N PRO A 23 20.06 4.47 -24.45
CA PRO A 23 19.17 4.83 -25.53
C PRO A 23 17.88 5.39 -24.90
N PRO A 24 17.29 6.46 -25.45
CA PRO A 24 16.14 7.14 -24.83
C PRO A 24 14.99 6.18 -24.53
N LEU A 25 14.92 5.06 -25.25
CA LEU A 25 14.03 3.93 -24.99
C LEU A 25 14.27 3.25 -23.64
N LEU A 26 15.53 3.04 -23.22
CA LEU A 26 15.89 2.43 -21.94
C LEU A 26 15.63 3.40 -20.78
N LEU A 27 15.88 4.70 -20.98
CA LEU A 27 15.52 5.73 -20.00
C LEU A 27 14.00 5.87 -19.86
N ALA A 28 13.26 5.81 -20.97
CA ALA A 28 11.80 5.80 -20.97
C ALA A 28 11.24 4.54 -20.29
N LEU A 29 11.85 3.36 -20.50
CA LEU A 29 11.48 2.11 -19.84
C LEU A 29 11.75 2.15 -18.33
N LEU A 30 12.82 2.82 -17.89
CA LEU A 30 13.15 3.04 -16.47
C LEU A 30 12.21 4.05 -15.80
N LEU A 31 11.72 5.06 -16.54
CA LEU A 31 10.74 6.03 -16.05
C LEU A 31 9.29 5.50 -16.13
N ALA A 32 9.03 4.48 -16.95
CA ALA A 32 7.75 3.78 -17.05
C ALA A 32 7.58 2.80 -15.88
N ARG A 33 7.58 3.31 -14.64
CA ARG A 33 7.14 2.54 -13.48
C ARG A 33 5.62 2.34 -13.62
N PRO A 34 5.10 1.10 -13.73
CA PRO A 34 3.67 0.90 -13.73
C PRO A 34 3.11 1.36 -12.37
N ALA A 35 2.18 2.31 -12.39
CA ALA A 35 1.56 2.91 -11.21
C ALA A 35 0.53 1.99 -10.53
N GLY A 36 0.78 0.68 -10.51
CA GLY A 36 0.00 -0.24 -9.71
C GLY A 36 0.42 -0.09 -8.24
N ALA A 37 -0.36 0.64 -7.45
CA ALA A 37 -0.11 0.82 -6.01
C ALA A 37 -0.38 -0.44 -5.16
N LEU A 38 -0.62 -1.59 -5.81
CA LEU A 38 -0.92 -2.87 -5.17
C LEU A 38 0.25 -3.82 -5.38
N VAL A 39 0.87 -4.24 -4.27
CA VAL A 39 2.02 -5.15 -4.27
C VAL A 39 1.51 -6.59 -4.21
N GLU A 40 1.94 -7.42 -5.16
CA GLU A 40 1.67 -8.87 -5.13
C GLU A 40 2.11 -9.46 -3.77
N GLY A 41 1.20 -10.19 -3.12
CA GLY A 41 1.46 -10.85 -1.82
C GLY A 41 1.09 -10.03 -0.57
N LEU A 42 0.65 -8.77 -0.70
CA LEU A 42 0.16 -7.99 0.44
C LEU A 42 -1.38 -7.95 0.43
N TYR A 43 -2.01 -8.34 1.55
CA TYR A 43 -3.47 -8.40 1.70
C TYR A 43 -4.17 -9.25 0.62
N CYS A 44 -4.86 -8.59 -0.31
CA CYS A 44 -5.59 -9.17 -1.43
C CYS A 44 -4.76 -9.19 -2.73
N GLY A 45 -3.45 -8.88 -2.64
CA GLY A 45 -2.52 -8.89 -3.76
C GLY A 45 -2.76 -7.72 -4.71
N THR A 46 -3.01 -8.02 -5.98
CA THR A 46 -3.28 -7.03 -7.05
C THR A 46 -4.73 -6.57 -7.12
N TRP A 47 -5.61 -7.11 -6.27
CA TRP A 47 -7.04 -6.78 -6.24
C TRP A 47 -7.40 -6.01 -4.98
N ASP A 48 -8.43 -5.18 -5.08
CA ASP A 48 -8.97 -4.49 -3.91
C ASP A 48 -9.85 -5.45 -3.07
N CYS A 49 -9.63 -5.48 -1.76
CA CYS A 49 -10.41 -6.31 -0.84
C CYS A 49 -11.92 -5.99 -0.83
N TYR A 50 -12.32 -4.76 -1.16
CA TYR A 50 -13.73 -4.39 -1.35
C TYR A 50 -14.31 -5.03 -2.62
N GLU A 51 -13.52 -5.06 -3.70
CA GLU A 51 -13.91 -5.67 -4.98
C GLU A 51 -14.00 -7.19 -4.87
N VAL A 52 -13.04 -7.82 -4.18
CA VAL A 52 -13.04 -9.27 -3.89
C VAL A 52 -14.32 -9.71 -3.18
N LEU A 53 -14.81 -8.89 -2.24
CA LEU A 53 -16.07 -9.15 -1.52
C LEU A 53 -17.31 -8.66 -2.28
N GLY A 54 -17.15 -7.91 -3.37
CA GLY A 54 -18.25 -7.34 -4.13
C GLY A 54 -19.05 -6.28 -3.37
N VAL A 55 -18.41 -5.52 -2.48
CA VAL A 55 -19.04 -4.50 -1.65
C VAL A 55 -18.48 -3.11 -1.95
N SER A 56 -19.27 -2.07 -1.69
CA SER A 56 -18.79 -0.70 -1.86
C SER A 56 -17.83 -0.30 -0.73
N ARG A 57 -16.99 0.71 -0.95
CA ARG A 57 -16.13 1.28 0.11
C ARG A 57 -16.92 1.93 1.26
N ALA A 58 -18.19 2.29 1.01
CA ALA A 58 -19.10 2.85 2.00
C ALA A 58 -19.92 1.76 2.72
N ALA A 59 -19.67 0.47 2.42
CA ALA A 59 -20.43 -0.63 2.99
C ALA A 59 -20.27 -0.70 4.52
N SER A 60 -21.38 -0.99 5.20
CA SER A 60 -21.40 -1.15 6.65
C SER A 60 -20.74 -2.46 7.09
N LYS A 61 -20.31 -2.53 8.35
CA LYS A 61 -19.84 -3.78 9.01
C LYS A 61 -20.76 -4.97 8.75
N ALA A 62 -22.07 -4.75 8.83
CA ALA A 62 -23.08 -5.79 8.64
C ALA A 62 -23.13 -6.29 7.18
N GLU A 63 -23.01 -5.39 6.21
CA GLU A 63 -22.98 -5.73 4.77
C GLU A 63 -21.72 -6.53 4.41
N ILE A 64 -20.56 -6.09 4.89
CA ILE A 64 -19.29 -6.80 4.70
C ILE A 64 -19.36 -8.21 5.29
N ALA A 65 -19.87 -8.34 6.53
CA ALA A 65 -20.05 -9.64 7.18
C ALA A 65 -21.08 -10.53 6.46
N ARG A 66 -22.11 -9.94 5.83
CA ARG A 66 -23.10 -10.68 5.05
C ARG A 66 -22.50 -11.19 3.74
N ALA A 67 -21.78 -10.34 3.02
CA ALA A 67 -21.10 -10.68 1.77
C ALA A 67 -20.09 -11.81 1.99
N TYR A 68 -19.25 -11.69 3.03
CA TYR A 68 -18.32 -12.73 3.44
C TYR A 68 -19.03 -14.08 3.69
N ARG A 69 -20.10 -14.10 4.48
CA ARG A 69 -20.86 -15.34 4.76
C ARG A 69 -21.46 -15.97 3.51
N GLN A 70 -21.85 -15.17 2.52
CA GLN A 70 -22.39 -15.67 1.25
C GLN A 70 -21.28 -16.27 0.38
N LEU A 71 -20.17 -15.56 0.22
CA LEU A 71 -19.02 -16.02 -0.56
C LEU A 71 -18.33 -17.24 0.07
N ALA A 72 -18.17 -17.25 1.40
CA ALA A 72 -17.62 -18.38 2.16
C ALA A 72 -18.41 -19.68 1.92
N ARG A 73 -19.74 -19.61 1.78
CA ARG A 73 -20.57 -20.79 1.45
C ARG A 73 -20.44 -21.23 0.00
N ARG A 74 -20.21 -20.30 -0.92
CA ARG A 74 -20.05 -20.58 -2.36
C ARG A 74 -18.69 -21.20 -2.66
N TYR A 75 -17.64 -20.69 -2.02
CA TYR A 75 -16.25 -21.11 -2.24
C TYR A 75 -15.73 -22.10 -1.19
N HIS A 76 -16.60 -22.67 -0.35
CA HIS A 76 -16.17 -23.67 0.63
C HIS A 76 -15.61 -24.92 -0.10
N PRO A 77 -14.43 -25.46 0.30
CA PRO A 77 -13.78 -26.55 -0.43
C PRO A 77 -14.65 -27.81 -0.56
N ASP A 78 -15.50 -28.09 0.44
CA ASP A 78 -16.44 -29.21 0.43
C ASP A 78 -17.64 -29.03 -0.53
N ARG A 79 -18.00 -27.79 -0.86
CA ARG A 79 -19.22 -27.47 -1.64
C ARG A 79 -18.92 -26.89 -3.01
N TYR A 80 -17.68 -26.52 -3.25
CA TYR A 80 -17.29 -25.80 -4.45
C TYR A 80 -17.39 -26.70 -5.67
N ARG A 81 -18.14 -26.21 -6.66
CA ARG A 81 -18.25 -26.83 -7.98
C ARG A 81 -17.87 -25.75 -9.00
N PRO A 82 -16.66 -25.81 -9.59
CA PRO A 82 -16.24 -24.82 -10.55
C PRO A 82 -17.11 -24.94 -11.81
N GLU A 83 -17.82 -23.86 -12.15
CA GLU A 83 -18.50 -23.75 -13.43
C GLU A 83 -17.48 -23.36 -14.51
N PRO A 84 -17.51 -23.96 -15.71
CA PRO A 84 -16.60 -23.61 -16.79
C PRO A 84 -16.78 -22.13 -17.18
N GLY A 85 -15.76 -21.31 -16.96
CA GLY A 85 -15.76 -19.90 -17.35
C GLY A 85 -16.14 -18.88 -16.28
N ASP A 86 -16.38 -19.30 -15.02
CA ASP A 86 -16.53 -18.36 -13.91
C ASP A 86 -15.13 -17.87 -13.46
N PRO A 87 -14.76 -16.59 -13.64
CA PRO A 87 -13.40 -16.11 -13.32
C PRO A 87 -13.08 -16.15 -11.83
N GLY A 88 -14.07 -16.38 -10.95
CA GLY A 88 -13.91 -16.40 -9.50
C GLY A 88 -13.44 -15.04 -8.93
N PRO A 89 -13.29 -14.93 -7.60
CA PRO A 89 -12.71 -13.73 -6.99
C PRO A 89 -11.18 -13.76 -7.19
N GLY A 90 -10.64 -12.75 -7.88
CA GLY A 90 -9.19 -12.58 -8.05
C GLY A 90 -8.57 -13.26 -9.29
N ARG A 91 -7.27 -13.58 -9.22
CA ARG A 91 -6.57 -14.36 -10.27
C ARG A 91 -7.23 -15.73 -10.33
N THR A 92 -7.85 -16.07 -11.48
CA THR A 92 -8.49 -17.37 -11.79
C THR A 92 -8.21 -18.43 -10.72
N PRO A 93 -9.01 -18.54 -9.66
CA PRO A 93 -8.68 -19.38 -8.52
C PRO A 93 -8.58 -20.81 -9.04
N GLN A 94 -7.38 -21.37 -8.97
CA GLN A 94 -7.12 -22.70 -9.52
C GLN A 94 -7.76 -23.76 -8.62
N SER A 95 -8.05 -23.38 -7.37
CA SER A 95 -8.70 -24.19 -6.34
C SER A 95 -9.76 -23.40 -5.57
N ALA A 96 -10.77 -24.13 -5.07
CA ALA A 96 -11.75 -23.62 -4.11
C ALA A 96 -11.09 -23.02 -2.86
N GLU A 97 -10.01 -23.64 -2.42
CA GLU A 97 -9.27 -23.27 -1.22
C GLU A 97 -8.63 -21.89 -1.38
N GLU A 98 -8.00 -21.62 -2.52
CA GLU A 98 -7.39 -20.33 -2.82
C GLU A 98 -8.45 -19.21 -2.84
N ALA A 99 -9.60 -19.46 -3.47
CA ALA A 99 -10.71 -18.50 -3.49
C ALA A 99 -11.24 -18.23 -2.08
N PHE A 100 -11.39 -19.26 -1.26
CA PHE A 100 -11.84 -19.13 0.12
C PHE A 100 -10.84 -18.33 0.97
N LEU A 101 -9.55 -18.64 0.85
CA LEU A 101 -8.48 -17.92 1.54
C LEU A 101 -8.47 -16.45 1.15
N LEU A 102 -8.62 -16.12 -0.14
CA LEU A 102 -8.68 -14.74 -0.61
C LEU A 102 -9.88 -13.97 -0.06
N VAL A 103 -11.05 -14.61 -0.02
CA VAL A 103 -12.27 -14.02 0.57
C VAL A 103 -12.10 -13.81 2.08
N ALA A 104 -11.43 -14.74 2.77
CA ALA A 104 -11.15 -14.62 4.19
C ALA A 104 -10.13 -13.51 4.51
N THR A 105 -9.04 -13.41 3.75
CA THR A 105 -8.05 -12.35 3.92
C THR A 105 -8.65 -10.97 3.65
N ALA A 106 -9.51 -10.85 2.64
CA ALA A 106 -10.24 -9.62 2.36
C ALA A 106 -11.11 -9.20 3.55
N TYR A 107 -11.90 -10.12 4.10
CA TYR A 107 -12.77 -9.84 5.25
C TYR A 107 -11.99 -9.39 6.49
N GLU A 108 -10.92 -10.11 6.87
CA GLU A 108 -10.13 -9.75 8.05
C GLU A 108 -9.43 -8.39 7.86
N THR A 109 -8.92 -8.11 6.67
CA THR A 109 -8.30 -6.81 6.33
C THR A 109 -9.31 -5.66 6.49
N LEU A 110 -10.51 -5.81 5.92
CA LEU A 110 -11.55 -4.78 6.02
C LEU A 110 -12.01 -4.58 7.46
N LYS A 111 -12.14 -5.66 8.24
CA LYS A 111 -12.50 -5.58 9.66
C LYS A 111 -11.48 -4.79 10.48
N VAL A 112 -10.17 -5.02 10.27
CA VAL A 112 -9.11 -4.24 10.93
C VAL A 112 -9.14 -2.78 10.48
N SER A 113 -9.34 -2.52 9.18
CA SER A 113 -9.40 -1.14 8.66
C SER A 113 -10.55 -0.33 9.27
N GLN A 114 -11.71 -0.94 9.50
CA GLN A 114 -12.85 -0.28 10.15
C GLN A 114 -12.61 -0.03 11.63
N ALA A 115 -12.02 -0.99 12.35
CA ALA A 115 -11.65 -0.79 13.74
C ALA A 115 -10.61 0.34 13.89
N ALA A 116 -9.64 0.43 12.98
CA ALA A 116 -8.67 1.51 12.95
C ALA A 116 -9.33 2.88 12.71
N ALA A 117 -10.28 2.97 11.78
CA ALA A 117 -11.03 4.20 11.51
C ALA A 117 -11.84 4.65 12.73
N GLU A 118 -12.52 3.72 13.42
CA GLU A 118 -13.26 4.00 14.66
C GLU A 118 -12.34 4.48 15.78
N LEU A 119 -11.18 3.84 15.94
CA LEU A 119 -10.18 4.25 16.93
C LEU A 119 -9.64 5.64 16.63
N GLN A 120 -9.30 5.93 15.37
CA GLN A 120 -8.82 7.25 14.97
C GLN A 120 -9.87 8.33 15.26
N GLN A 121 -11.12 8.06 14.91
CA GLN A 121 -12.23 8.97 15.18
C GLN A 121 -12.42 9.21 16.68
N TYR A 122 -12.34 8.16 17.49
CA TYR A 122 -12.41 8.25 18.95
C TYR A 122 -11.25 9.09 19.52
N CYS A 123 -10.02 8.85 19.05
CA CYS A 123 -8.85 9.62 19.48
C CYS A 123 -8.99 11.10 19.12
N MET A 124 -9.44 11.43 17.90
CA MET A 124 -9.65 12.82 17.49
C MET A 124 -10.70 13.53 18.34
N GLN A 125 -11.80 12.85 18.68
CA GLN A 125 -12.86 13.41 19.52
C GLN A 125 -12.43 13.64 20.97
N ASN A 126 -11.52 12.82 21.49
CA ASN A 126 -11.05 12.92 22.87
C ASN A 126 -9.71 13.63 23.02
N ALA A 127 -9.03 13.97 21.91
CA ALA A 127 -7.76 14.70 21.93
C ALA A 127 -7.85 16.02 22.71
N CYS A 128 -8.98 16.73 22.63
CA CYS A 128 -9.19 17.97 23.37
C CYS A 128 -9.32 17.80 24.90
N LYS A 129 -9.57 16.58 25.37
CA LYS A 129 -9.66 16.24 26.80
C LYS A 129 -8.37 15.68 27.35
N ASP A 130 -7.44 15.29 26.48
CA ASP A 130 -6.15 14.76 26.88
C ASP A 130 -5.24 15.91 27.33
N ALA A 131 -5.01 15.98 28.64
CA ALA A 131 -4.14 16.98 29.25
C ALA A 131 -2.69 16.90 28.75
N LEU A 132 -2.24 15.75 28.24
CA LEU A 132 -0.90 15.59 27.64
C LEU A 132 -0.82 16.22 26.24
N LEU A 133 -1.93 16.29 25.52
CA LEU A 133 -1.99 16.84 24.17
C LEU A 133 -2.30 18.35 24.15
N VAL A 134 -3.21 18.82 25.02
CA VAL A 134 -3.65 20.23 25.07
C VAL A 134 -2.83 21.07 26.06
N GLY A 135 -2.15 20.41 27.00
CA GLY A 135 -1.48 21.05 28.12
C GLY A 135 -2.46 21.40 29.24
N VAL A 136 -2.00 21.29 30.49
CA VAL A 136 -2.80 21.69 31.65
C VAL A 136 -2.80 23.23 31.71
N PRO A 137 -3.98 23.89 31.70
CA PRO A 137 -4.03 25.34 31.77
C PRO A 137 -3.38 25.81 33.08
N ALA A 138 -2.58 26.87 33.00
CA ALA A 138 -1.81 27.36 34.15
C ALA A 138 -2.68 27.81 35.35
N GLY A 139 -3.99 28.02 35.14
CA GLY A 139 -4.95 28.33 36.20
C GLY A 139 -5.46 27.11 36.99
N SER A 140 -5.34 25.90 36.44
CA SER A 140 -5.71 24.66 37.14
C SER A 140 -4.50 23.96 37.76
N ASN A 141 -3.32 24.59 37.75
CA ASN A 141 -2.11 24.03 38.34
C ASN A 141 -2.09 24.28 39.87
N PRO A 142 -2.26 23.25 40.71
CA PRO A 142 -2.31 23.41 42.17
C PRO A 142 -0.96 23.81 42.79
N PHE A 143 0.14 23.73 42.06
CA PHE A 143 1.47 24.17 42.50
C PHE A 143 1.80 25.61 42.07
N ARG A 144 0.89 26.29 41.35
CA ARG A 144 1.12 27.66 40.93
C ARG A 144 0.69 28.60 42.06
N GLU A 145 1.65 29.34 42.61
CA GLU A 145 1.35 30.39 43.59
C GLU A 145 0.33 31.38 43.01
N PRO A 146 -0.72 31.74 43.76
CA PRO A 146 -1.67 32.75 43.32
C PRO A 146 -0.89 34.05 43.06
N ARG A 147 -1.10 34.66 41.89
CA ARG A 147 -0.49 35.94 41.55
C ARG A 147 -1.03 37.02 42.49
N SER A 148 -0.42 37.18 43.65
CA SER A 148 -0.56 38.38 44.47
C SER A 148 0.23 39.49 43.78
N CYS A 149 -0.37 40.12 42.76
CA CYS A 149 0.08 41.42 42.33
C CYS A 149 -0.26 42.44 43.43
N ALA A 150 0.62 42.57 44.42
CA ALA A 150 0.69 43.78 45.22
C ALA A 150 1.56 44.77 44.43
N LEU A 151 0.92 45.61 43.63
CA LEU A 151 1.51 46.85 43.15
C LEU A 151 1.35 47.87 44.27
N LEU A 152 2.41 48.08 45.07
CA LEU A 152 2.64 49.28 45.87
C LEU A 152 4.13 49.63 45.78
#